data_AF-A0A976HGA8-F1
#
_entry.id   AF-A0A976HGA8-F1
#
_cell.length_a   1.000
_cell.length_b   1.000
_cell.length_c   1.000
_cell.angle_alpha   90.00
_cell.angle_beta   90.00
_cell.angle_gamma   90.00
#
_symmetry.space_group_name_H-M   'P 1'
#
loop_
_entity.id
_entity.type
_entity.pdbx_description
1 polymer ?
#
loop_
_entity_poly.entity_id
_entity_poly.type
_entity_poly.pdbx_seq_one_letter_code
_entity_poly.pdbx_strand_id
1 'polypeptide(L)'
;FITPSDRGWYFNPFAWQLVFFTGFALMAGWIPAPPVRRSLVWLAAGIVVLSVPLAWGKIIGQVEVIRDIRQSAAPLFDKTNFGILRFVHFLALGYLAWVAVGPMGARLRHAGWVGEIVALVCRVGQQSLAVFAASMVLARVLGAVLNLAGGGALAALAVNLAGFALIIAVARLAAFFKSQPWKTATARPSPMATDMAPQPEARS
;
A
#
# COMPACT_ATOMS: atom_id res chain seq x y z
N PHE A 1 15.39 30.71 -16.79
CA PHE A 1 15.65 29.26 -16.66
C PHE A 1 16.52 29.04 -15.44
N ILE A 2 16.21 27.98 -14.70
CA ILE A 2 16.34 27.83 -13.25
C ILE A 2 17.80 27.61 -12.84
N THR A 3 18.27 28.36 -11.84
CA THR A 3 19.49 28.04 -11.09
C THR A 3 19.38 26.59 -10.60
N PRO A 4 20.32 25.70 -10.91
CA PRO A 4 20.30 24.33 -10.39
C PRO A 4 20.15 24.41 -8.88
N SER A 5 19.16 23.71 -8.32
CA SER A 5 19.07 23.65 -6.87
C SER A 5 20.27 22.90 -6.33
N ASP A 6 21.01 23.45 -5.36
CA ASP A 6 22.12 22.79 -4.66
C ASP A 6 21.68 21.57 -3.81
N ARG A 7 20.44 21.09 -4.00
CA ARG A 7 19.93 19.90 -3.32
C ARG A 7 20.55 18.66 -3.95
N GLY A 8 21.45 18.03 -3.20
CA GLY A 8 22.03 16.75 -3.55
C GLY A 8 20.99 15.66 -3.80
N TRP A 9 21.39 14.63 -4.55
CA TRP A 9 20.58 13.45 -4.80
C TRP A 9 20.52 12.57 -3.53
N TYR A 10 19.34 12.43 -2.93
CA TYR A 10 19.16 11.72 -1.64
C TYR A 10 18.67 10.27 -1.76
N PHE A 11 18.51 9.74 -2.98
CA PHE A 11 17.97 8.40 -3.21
C PHE A 11 19.05 7.41 -3.63
N ASN A 12 19.47 6.49 -2.76
CA ASN A 12 20.38 5.42 -3.19
C ASN A 12 19.60 4.20 -3.68
N PRO A 13 19.50 3.91 -5.00
CA PRO A 13 18.73 2.77 -5.50
C PRO A 13 19.23 1.42 -4.96
N PHE A 14 20.54 1.26 -4.72
CA PHE A 14 21.12 0.03 -4.21
C PHE A 14 20.76 -0.22 -2.75
N ALA A 15 20.68 0.83 -1.94
CA ALA A 15 20.28 0.71 -0.54
C ALA A 15 18.84 0.20 -0.39
N TRP A 16 17.96 0.59 -1.33
CA TRP A 16 16.56 0.15 -1.34
C TRP A 16 16.36 -1.25 -1.91
N GLN A 17 17.29 -1.78 -2.70
CA GLN A 17 17.22 -3.16 -3.21
C GLN A 17 17.05 -4.16 -2.08
N LEU A 18 17.77 -3.99 -0.97
CA LEU A 18 17.66 -4.88 0.20
C LEU A 18 16.20 -5.00 0.68
N VAL A 19 15.48 -3.88 0.80
CA VAL A 19 14.09 -3.86 1.24
C VAL A 19 13.18 -4.58 0.24
N PHE A 20 13.31 -4.24 -1.05
CA PHE A 20 12.47 -4.80 -2.10
C PHE A 20 12.70 -6.31 -2.27
N PHE A 21 13.96 -6.74 -2.34
CA PHE A 21 14.30 -8.14 -2.50
C PHE A 21 13.97 -8.95 -1.25
N THR A 22 14.06 -8.38 -0.04
CA THR A 22 13.61 -9.07 1.18
C THR A 22 12.10 -9.32 1.13
N GLY A 23 11.30 -8.30 0.80
CA GLY A 23 9.85 -8.44 0.65
C GLY A 23 9.47 -9.42 -0.46
N PHE A 24 10.15 -9.34 -1.61
CA PHE A 24 9.97 -10.26 -2.73
C PHE A 24 10.32 -11.69 -2.35
N ALA A 25 11.47 -11.93 -1.71
CA ALA A 25 11.91 -13.26 -1.28
C ALA A 25 10.95 -13.91 -0.28
N LEU A 26 10.35 -13.12 0.62
CA LEU A 26 9.29 -13.59 1.52
C LEU A 26 8.01 -13.98 0.75
N MET A 27 7.59 -13.18 -0.23
CA MET A 27 6.38 -13.45 -1.03
C MET A 27 6.57 -14.58 -2.05
N ALA A 28 7.77 -14.70 -2.62
CA ALA A 28 8.16 -15.77 -3.53
C ALA A 28 8.42 -17.11 -2.81
N GLY A 29 8.42 -17.11 -1.47
CA GLY A 29 8.66 -18.30 -0.65
C GLY A 29 10.12 -18.74 -0.59
N TRP A 30 11.07 -17.90 -1.01
CA TRP A 30 12.51 -18.16 -0.89
C TRP A 30 12.97 -18.12 0.57
N ILE A 31 12.35 -17.25 1.37
CA ILE A 31 12.56 -17.15 2.81
C ILE A 31 11.28 -17.62 3.50
N PRO A 32 11.35 -18.57 4.45
CA PRO A 32 10.16 -19.02 5.17
C PRO A 32 9.59 -17.89 6.03
N ALA A 33 8.26 -17.87 6.18
CA ALA A 33 7.61 -16.90 7.05
C ALA A 33 8.09 -17.06 8.51
N PRO A 34 8.38 -15.96 9.22
CA PRO A 34 8.86 -16.03 10.59
C PRO A 34 7.77 -16.62 11.52
N PRO A 35 8.15 -17.42 12.54
CA PRO A 35 7.19 -18.01 13.45
C PRO A 35 6.47 -16.94 14.28
N VAL A 36 5.19 -17.15 14.59
CA VAL A 36 4.43 -16.26 15.48
C VAL A 36 4.67 -16.69 16.92
N ARG A 37 5.68 -16.09 17.57
CA ARG A 37 6.01 -16.33 18.99
C ARG A 37 5.84 -15.05 19.79
N ARG A 38 5.26 -15.14 20.99
CA ARG A 38 5.06 -13.97 21.88
C ARG A 38 6.37 -13.20 22.13
N SER A 39 7.47 -13.92 22.32
CA SER A 39 8.80 -13.30 22.49
C SER A 39 9.22 -12.47 21.29
N LEU A 40 9.01 -12.97 20.06
CA LEU A 40 9.37 -12.26 18.83
C LEU A 40 8.47 -11.03 18.60
N VAL A 41 7.18 -11.13 18.95
CA VAL A 41 6.25 -9.99 18.92
C VAL A 41 6.70 -8.91 19.89
N TRP A 42 7.04 -9.26 21.13
CA TRP A 42 7.53 -8.30 22.12
C TRP A 42 8.88 -7.70 21.73
N LEU A 43 9.78 -8.50 21.15
CA LEU A 43 11.06 -8.00 20.63
C LEU A 43 10.83 -6.97 19.51
N ALA A 44 9.97 -7.29 18.53
CA ALA A 44 9.66 -6.38 17.44
C ALA A 44 8.99 -5.09 17.94
N ALA A 45 8.04 -5.21 18.88
CA ALA A 45 7.41 -4.06 19.52
C ALA A 45 8.43 -3.20 20.27
N GLY A 46 9.34 -3.84 21.01
CA GLY A 46 10.45 -3.17 21.69
C GLY A 46 11.35 -2.41 20.72
N ILE A 47 11.75 -3.02 19.60
CA ILE A 47 12.54 -2.35 18.56
C ILE A 47 11.82 -1.10 18.03
N VAL A 48 10.52 -1.21 17.71
CA VAL A 48 9.73 -0.07 17.20
C VAL A 48 9.65 1.04 18.24
N VAL A 49 9.31 0.72 19.49
CA VAL A 49 9.19 1.71 20.56
C VAL A 49 10.54 2.37 20.88
N LEU A 50 11.61 1.59 21.01
CA LEU A 50 12.97 2.10 21.29
C LEU A 50 13.53 2.95 20.15
N SER A 51 13.04 2.77 18.92
CA SER A 51 13.45 3.62 17.79
C SER A 51 12.83 5.02 17.84
N VAL A 52 11.72 5.23 18.56
CA VAL A 52 10.99 6.52 18.58
C VAL A 52 11.86 7.68 19.10
N PRO A 53 12.52 7.59 20.27
CA PRO A 53 13.38 8.67 20.76
C PRO A 53 14.53 9.01 19.80
N LEU A 54 15.03 8.00 19.08
CA LEU A 54 16.16 8.12 18.16
C LEU A 54 15.74 8.60 16.76
N ALA A 55 14.46 8.57 16.42
CA ALA A 55 13.92 8.98 15.13
C ALA A 55 13.13 10.29 15.18
N TRP A 56 12.67 10.71 16.36
CA TRP A 56 11.81 11.89 16.51
C TRP A 56 12.64 13.16 16.77
N GLY A 57 12.67 14.06 15.78
CA GLY A 57 13.47 15.29 15.83
C GLY A 57 13.25 16.18 17.06
N LYS A 58 12.04 16.18 17.65
CA LYS A 58 11.77 16.92 18.90
C LYS A 58 12.58 16.39 20.07
N ILE A 59 12.64 15.06 20.24
CA ILE A 59 13.38 14.42 21.33
C ILE A 59 14.89 14.57 21.12
N ILE A 60 15.35 14.33 19.88
CA ILE A 60 16.77 14.48 19.51
C ILE A 60 17.25 15.91 19.76
N GLY A 61 16.41 16.92 19.53
CA GLY A 61 16.77 18.32 19.78
C GLY A 61 16.77 18.73 21.26
N GLN A 62 16.08 17.99 22.13
CA GLN A 62 15.86 18.35 23.55
C GLN A 62 16.69 17.53 24.53
N VAL A 63 17.16 16.34 24.15
CA VAL A 63 17.88 15.43 25.03
C VAL A 63 19.30 15.20 24.50
N GLU A 64 20.29 15.76 25.22
CA GLU A 64 21.70 15.73 24.81
C GLU A 64 22.24 14.32 24.62
N VAL A 65 21.99 13.42 25.58
CA VAL A 65 22.43 12.01 25.48
C VAL A 65 21.90 11.32 24.21
N ILE A 66 20.64 11.58 23.84
CA ILE A 66 20.03 10.99 22.64
C ILE A 66 20.65 11.59 21.37
N ARG A 67 20.93 12.89 21.38
CA ARG A 67 21.62 13.58 20.30
C ARG A 67 23.01 13.00 20.08
N ASP A 68 23.77 12.80 21.15
CA ASP A 68 25.15 12.31 21.08
C ASP A 68 25.20 10.86 20.58
N ILE A 69 24.31 9.99 21.09
CA ILE A 69 24.14 8.63 20.56
C ILE A 69 23.79 8.67 19.07
N ARG A 70 22.88 9.57 18.68
CA ARG A 70 22.42 9.66 17.29
C ARG A 70 23.53 10.15 16.35
N GLN A 71 24.38 11.05 16.82
CA GLN A 71 25.52 11.56 16.08
C GLN A 71 26.65 10.53 15.99
N SER A 72 26.99 9.86 17.09
CA SER A 72 28.06 8.85 17.11
C SER A 72 27.72 7.63 16.25
N ALA A 73 26.44 7.26 16.20
CA ALA A 73 25.93 6.15 15.40
C ALA A 73 25.26 6.60 14.09
N ALA A 74 25.54 7.81 13.59
CA ALA A 74 24.90 8.39 12.41
C ALA A 74 24.81 7.45 11.19
N PRO A 75 25.85 6.66 10.82
CA PRO A 75 25.78 5.73 9.69
C PRO A 75 24.69 4.66 9.85
N LEU A 76 24.41 4.22 11.08
CA LEU A 76 23.39 3.20 11.37
C LEU A 76 21.97 3.73 11.13
N PHE A 77 21.80 5.05 11.15
CA PHE A 77 20.53 5.75 10.94
C PHE A 77 20.50 6.53 9.63
N ASP A 78 21.42 6.27 8.70
CA ASP A 78 21.50 7.04 7.47
C ASP A 78 20.25 6.87 6.59
N LYS A 79 19.79 7.95 5.99
CA LYS A 79 18.55 7.95 5.17
C LYS A 79 18.86 7.61 3.73
N THR A 80 19.94 8.19 3.22
CA THR A 80 20.33 8.07 1.83
C THR A 80 20.73 6.63 1.52
N ASN A 81 21.61 6.04 2.33
CA ASN A 81 22.16 4.70 2.19
C ASN A 81 21.43 3.64 3.02
N PHE A 82 20.26 3.98 3.57
CA PHE A 82 19.39 3.05 4.29
C PHE A 82 20.11 2.27 5.41
N GLY A 83 20.50 2.98 6.47
CA GLY A 83 21.26 2.41 7.58
C GLY A 83 20.59 1.17 8.22
N ILE A 84 21.40 0.25 8.73
CA ILE A 84 20.94 -1.07 9.18
C ILE A 84 19.83 -1.01 10.26
N LEU A 85 19.83 0.00 11.13
CA LEU A 85 18.78 0.15 12.15
C LEU A 85 17.43 0.53 11.53
N ARG A 86 17.41 1.24 10.39
CA ARG A 86 16.18 1.46 9.63
C ARG A 86 15.66 0.17 9.04
N PHE A 87 16.54 -0.69 8.53
CA PHE A 87 16.14 -1.98 7.99
C PHE A 87 15.57 -2.88 9.10
N VAL A 88 16.23 -2.96 10.26
CA VAL A 88 15.73 -3.72 11.42
C VAL A 88 14.39 -3.17 11.92
N HIS A 89 14.25 -1.85 12.02
CA HIS A 89 12.96 -1.22 12.35
C HIS A 89 11.88 -1.56 11.33
N PHE A 90 12.19 -1.46 10.03
CA PHE A 90 11.27 -1.79 8.95
C PHE A 90 10.81 -3.25 9.01
N LEU A 91 11.73 -4.20 9.24
CA LEU A 91 11.39 -5.61 9.42
C LEU A 91 10.54 -5.85 10.67
N ALA A 92 10.86 -5.20 11.80
CA ALA A 92 10.08 -5.30 13.03
C ALA A 92 8.64 -4.79 12.81
N LEU A 93 8.48 -3.63 12.18
CA LEU A 93 7.18 -3.06 11.86
C LEU A 93 6.41 -3.95 10.87
N GLY A 94 7.08 -4.45 9.83
CA GLY A 94 6.52 -5.38 8.86
C GLY A 94 6.06 -6.68 9.50
N TYR A 95 6.83 -7.24 10.43
CA TYR A 95 6.46 -8.43 11.19
C TYR A 95 5.22 -8.19 12.06
N LEU A 96 5.18 -7.08 12.81
CA LEU A 96 4.01 -6.73 13.62
C LEU A 96 2.76 -6.53 12.77
N ALA A 97 2.89 -5.82 11.64
CA ALA A 97 1.80 -5.64 10.69
C ALA A 97 1.32 -6.99 10.12
N TRP A 98 2.25 -7.86 9.73
CA TRP A 98 1.91 -9.20 9.23
C TRP A 98 1.23 -10.07 10.30
N VAL A 99 1.70 -10.06 11.55
CA VAL A 99 1.05 -10.77 12.66
C VAL A 99 -0.36 -10.22 12.93
N ALA A 100 -0.54 -8.90 12.84
CA ALA A 100 -1.84 -8.26 13.03
C ALA A 100 -2.84 -8.64 11.92
N VAL A 101 -2.38 -8.60 10.66
CA VAL A 101 -3.15 -8.85 9.44
C VAL A 101 -3.40 -10.35 9.19
N GLY A 102 -2.50 -11.21 9.67
CA GLY A 102 -2.54 -12.66 9.47
C GLY A 102 -2.13 -13.10 8.04
N PRO A 103 -1.95 -14.41 7.84
CA PRO A 103 -1.59 -14.98 6.54
C PRO A 103 -2.57 -14.53 5.45
N MET A 104 -2.05 -14.01 4.34
CA MET A 104 -2.84 -13.51 3.20
C MET A 104 -3.95 -12.50 3.58
N GLY A 105 -3.83 -11.82 4.72
CA GLY A 105 -4.87 -10.90 5.20
C GLY A 105 -6.12 -11.57 5.74
N ALA A 106 -6.03 -12.82 6.20
CA ALA A 106 -7.17 -13.56 6.78
C ALA A 106 -7.89 -12.77 7.89
N ARG A 107 -7.17 -11.99 8.70
CA ARG A 107 -7.76 -11.18 9.79
C ARG A 107 -8.26 -9.81 9.32
N LEU A 108 -8.12 -9.49 8.04
CA LEU A 108 -8.74 -8.29 7.46
C LEU A 108 -10.06 -8.62 6.75
N ARG A 109 -10.33 -9.90 6.50
CA ARG A 109 -11.52 -10.39 5.79
C ARG A 109 -12.69 -10.62 6.75
N HIS A 110 -13.05 -9.60 7.52
CA HIS A 110 -14.22 -9.63 8.41
C HIS A 110 -15.50 -9.24 7.65
N ALA A 111 -16.64 -9.81 8.06
CA ALA A 111 -17.96 -9.36 7.61
C ALA A 111 -18.31 -8.01 8.25
N GLY A 112 -19.03 -7.16 7.52
CA GLY A 112 -19.47 -5.83 7.98
C GLY A 112 -18.70 -4.66 7.34
N TRP A 113 -19.01 -3.44 7.81
CA TRP A 113 -18.57 -2.18 7.19
C TRP A 113 -17.04 -2.02 7.11
N VAL A 114 -16.29 -2.52 8.11
CA VAL A 114 -14.81 -2.47 8.10
C VAL A 114 -14.24 -3.31 6.96
N GLY A 115 -14.80 -4.50 6.72
CA GLY A 115 -14.39 -5.37 5.61
C GLY A 115 -14.65 -4.75 4.25
N GLU A 116 -15.76 -4.01 4.11
CA GLU A 116 -16.07 -3.27 2.88
C GLU A 116 -15.08 -2.13 2.61
N ILE A 117 -14.67 -1.39 3.65
CA ILE A 117 -13.64 -0.36 3.54
C ILE A 117 -12.31 -0.99 3.13
N VAL A 118 -11.89 -2.08 3.77
CA VAL A 118 -10.67 -2.80 3.38
C VAL A 118 -10.76 -3.26 1.93
N ALA A 119 -11.86 -3.88 1.52
CA ALA A 119 -12.06 -4.34 0.15
C ALA A 119 -12.06 -3.17 -0.86
N LEU A 120 -12.60 -2.01 -0.49
CA LEU A 120 -12.52 -0.80 -1.29
C LEU A 120 -11.07 -0.33 -1.47
N VAL A 121 -10.32 -0.21 -0.38
CA VAL A 121 -8.90 0.19 -0.39
C VAL A 121 -8.07 -0.80 -1.23
N CYS A 122 -8.27 -2.10 -1.04
CA CYS A 122 -7.59 -3.13 -1.84
C CYS A 122 -7.92 -3.01 -3.33
N ARG A 123 -9.17 -2.76 -3.71
CA ARG A 123 -9.56 -2.57 -5.13
C ARG A 123 -8.89 -1.34 -5.75
N VAL A 124 -8.80 -0.23 -5.01
CA VAL A 124 -8.07 0.96 -5.46
C VAL A 124 -6.59 0.64 -5.64
N GLY A 125 -5.98 -0.07 -4.69
CA GLY A 125 -4.58 -0.50 -4.76
C GLY A 125 -4.26 -1.46 -5.91
N GLN A 126 -5.18 -2.34 -6.28
CA GLN A 126 -5.02 -3.25 -7.43
C GLN A 126 -4.92 -2.53 -8.78
N GLN A 127 -5.41 -1.29 -8.86
CA GLN A 127 -5.33 -0.43 -10.05
C GLN A 127 -4.32 0.70 -9.86
N SER A 128 -3.26 0.46 -9.08
CA SER A 128 -2.29 1.46 -8.63
C SER A 128 -1.73 2.35 -9.75
N LEU A 129 -1.38 1.79 -10.91
CA LEU A 129 -0.82 2.57 -12.02
C LEU A 129 -1.80 3.62 -12.57
N ALA A 130 -3.03 3.20 -12.84
CA ALA A 130 -4.07 4.10 -13.37
C ALA A 130 -4.45 5.16 -12.33
N VAL A 131 -4.63 4.74 -11.08
CA VAL A 131 -4.93 5.64 -9.96
C VAL A 131 -3.80 6.63 -9.74
N PHE A 132 -2.53 6.20 -9.80
CA PHE A 132 -1.36 7.05 -9.67
C PHE A 132 -1.30 8.10 -10.77
N ALA A 133 -1.42 7.69 -12.04
CA ALA A 133 -1.38 8.60 -13.17
C ALA A 133 -2.49 9.65 -13.11
N ALA A 134 -3.74 9.24 -12.82
CA ALA A 134 -4.86 10.15 -12.65
C ALA A 134 -4.65 11.10 -11.46
N SER A 135 -4.12 10.59 -10.34
CA SER A 135 -3.90 11.38 -9.12
C SER A 135 -2.90 12.51 -9.33
N MET A 136 -1.87 12.34 -10.18
CA MET A 136 -0.92 13.42 -10.48
C MET A 136 -1.62 14.64 -11.11
N VAL A 137 -2.56 14.40 -12.03
CA VAL A 137 -3.33 15.47 -12.68
C VAL A 137 -4.37 16.03 -11.72
N LEU A 138 -5.14 15.15 -11.06
CA LEU A 138 -6.18 15.54 -10.11
C LEU A 138 -5.63 16.38 -8.96
N ALA A 139 -4.44 16.07 -8.44
CA ALA A 139 -3.81 16.85 -7.37
C ALA A 139 -3.57 18.32 -7.79
N ARG A 140 -3.23 18.58 -9.06
CA ARG A 140 -3.04 19.94 -9.56
C ARG A 140 -4.37 20.69 -9.65
N VAL A 141 -5.41 20.03 -10.16
CA VAL A 141 -6.76 20.60 -10.30
C VAL A 141 -7.37 20.87 -8.92
N LEU A 142 -7.40 19.86 -8.05
CA LEU A 142 -7.95 19.96 -6.71
C LEU A 142 -7.18 20.96 -5.84
N GLY A 143 -5.85 21.05 -6.00
CA GLY A 143 -5.04 22.08 -5.36
C GLY A 143 -5.39 23.49 -5.83
N ALA A 144 -5.66 23.69 -7.13
CA ALA A 144 -6.14 24.97 -7.65
C ALA A 144 -7.54 25.31 -7.11
N VAL A 145 -8.45 24.34 -7.08
CA VAL A 145 -9.79 24.51 -6.48
C VAL A 145 -9.70 24.90 -5.01
N LEU A 146 -8.84 24.26 -4.23
CA LEU A 146 -8.63 24.59 -2.82
C LEU A 146 -8.11 26.02 -2.64
N ASN A 147 -7.16 26.44 -3.49
CA ASN A 147 -6.62 27.79 -3.45
C ASN A 147 -7.68 28.84 -3.83
N LEU A 148 -8.52 28.57 -4.84
CA LEU A 148 -9.61 29.45 -5.26
C LEU A 148 -10.73 29.54 -4.22
N ALA A 149 -10.98 28.45 -3.48
CA ALA A 149 -11.94 28.42 -2.38
C ALA A 149 -11.47 29.16 -1.11
N GLY A 150 -10.29 29.79 -1.14
CA GLY A 150 -9.73 30.52 0.00
C GLY A 150 -9.07 29.63 1.07
N GLY A 151 -8.93 28.33 0.81
CA GLY A 151 -8.39 27.36 1.76
C GLY A 151 -9.29 27.13 2.98
N GLY A 152 -8.68 26.77 4.12
CA GLY A 152 -9.39 26.48 5.37
C GLY A 152 -9.89 25.03 5.50
N ALA A 153 -10.33 24.68 6.71
CA ALA A 153 -10.63 23.30 7.09
C ALA A 153 -11.80 22.68 6.29
N LEU A 154 -12.87 23.45 6.06
CA LEU A 154 -14.04 22.96 5.32
C LEU A 154 -13.73 22.77 3.83
N ALA A 155 -13.05 23.72 3.19
CA ALA A 155 -12.64 23.57 1.80
C ALA A 155 -11.65 22.40 1.64
N ALA A 156 -10.69 22.27 2.58
CA ALA A 156 -9.78 21.13 2.60
C ALA A 156 -10.54 19.80 2.75
N LEU A 157 -11.51 19.72 3.67
CA LEU A 157 -12.33 18.51 3.85
C LEU A 157 -13.10 18.17 2.58
N ALA A 158 -13.79 19.13 1.98
CA ALA A 158 -14.57 18.93 0.75
C ALA A 158 -13.69 18.46 -0.41
N VAL A 159 -12.54 19.11 -0.61
CA VAL A 159 -11.58 18.76 -1.66
C VAL A 159 -10.98 17.37 -1.44
N ASN A 160 -10.68 16.98 -0.18
CA ASN A 160 -10.20 15.64 0.13
C ASN A 160 -11.27 14.57 -0.12
N LEU A 161 -12.52 14.80 0.30
CA LEU A 161 -13.63 13.89 0.04
C LEU A 161 -13.89 13.72 -1.47
N ALA A 162 -13.85 14.82 -2.23
CA ALA A 162 -13.92 14.78 -3.69
C ALA A 162 -12.75 13.99 -4.30
N GLY A 163 -11.54 14.21 -3.80
CA GLY A 163 -10.35 13.46 -4.18
C GLY A 163 -10.51 11.95 -3.97
N PHE A 164 -11.00 11.53 -2.79
CA PHE A 164 -11.29 10.12 -2.49
C PHE A 164 -12.32 9.53 -3.47
N ALA A 165 -13.43 10.24 -3.71
CA ALA A 165 -14.46 9.78 -4.64
C ALA A 165 -13.91 9.60 -6.06
N LEU A 166 -13.09 10.55 -6.53
CA LEU A 166 -12.49 10.52 -7.86
C LEU A 166 -11.51 9.36 -8.03
N ILE A 167 -10.60 9.13 -7.07
CA ILE A 167 -9.65 8.01 -7.18
C ILE A 167 -10.38 6.65 -7.12
N ILE A 168 -11.46 6.55 -6.34
CA ILE A 168 -12.31 5.35 -6.30
C ILE A 168 -13.00 5.14 -7.65
N ALA A 169 -13.51 6.21 -8.27
CA ALA A 169 -14.14 6.15 -9.58
C ALA A 169 -13.13 5.72 -10.66
N VAL A 170 -11.92 6.28 -10.67
CA VAL A 170 -10.84 5.89 -11.58
C VAL A 170 -10.50 4.41 -11.42
N ALA A 171 -10.35 3.93 -10.18
CA ALA A 171 -10.07 2.52 -9.93
C ALA A 171 -11.18 1.60 -10.47
N ARG A 172 -12.46 1.96 -10.26
CA ARG A 172 -13.60 1.20 -10.80
C ARG A 172 -13.63 1.20 -12.32
N LEU A 173 -13.36 2.35 -12.94
CA LEU A 173 -13.32 2.48 -14.39
C LEU A 173 -12.19 1.63 -15.00
N ALA A 174 -10.99 1.71 -14.43
CA ALA A 174 -9.85 0.90 -14.86
C ALA A 174 -10.14 -0.60 -14.73
N ALA A 175 -10.73 -1.03 -13.61
CA ALA A 175 -11.14 -2.41 -13.41
C ALA A 175 -12.20 -2.86 -14.42
N PHE A 176 -13.19 -2.01 -14.72
CA PHE A 176 -14.23 -2.26 -15.72
C PHE A 176 -13.62 -2.48 -17.11
N PHE A 177 -12.76 -1.58 -17.59
CA PHE A 177 -12.10 -1.73 -18.89
C PHE A 177 -11.24 -3.00 -18.96
N LYS A 178 -10.54 -3.34 -17.87
CA LYS A 178 -9.73 -4.56 -17.80
C LYS A 178 -10.57 -5.84 -17.86
N SER A 179 -11.80 -5.82 -17.35
CA SER A 179 -12.70 -6.97 -17.36
C SER A 179 -13.32 -7.29 -18.74
N GLN A 180 -13.14 -6.42 -19.75
CA GLN A 180 -13.64 -6.60 -21.12
C GLN A 180 -15.10 -7.13 -21.19
N PRO A 181 -16.06 -6.49 -20.49
CA PRO A 181 -17.40 -7.03 -20.28
C PRO A 181 -18.14 -7.32 -21.59
N TRP A 182 -17.84 -6.55 -22.64
CA TRP A 182 -18.37 -6.71 -23.99
C TRP A 182 -17.95 -8.00 -24.71
N LYS A 183 -16.90 -8.71 -24.26
CA LYS A 183 -16.50 -10.01 -24.84
C LYS A 183 -17.22 -11.21 -24.21
N THR A 184 -17.67 -11.07 -22.96
CA THR A 184 -18.39 -12.13 -22.22
C THR A 184 -19.88 -12.21 -22.58
N ALA A 185 -20.45 -11.14 -23.13
CA ALA A 185 -21.87 -11.08 -23.49
C ALA A 185 -22.25 -11.99 -24.68
N THR A 186 -21.28 -12.48 -25.44
CA THR A 186 -21.51 -13.23 -26.69
C THR A 186 -21.61 -14.76 -26.49
N ALA A 187 -21.42 -15.29 -25.27
CA ALA A 187 -21.34 -16.73 -25.01
C ALA A 187 -22.52 -17.28 -24.20
N ARG A 188 -23.76 -17.03 -24.64
CA ARG A 188 -24.94 -17.74 -24.13
C ARG A 188 -25.63 -18.48 -25.29
N PRO A 189 -25.33 -19.77 -25.53
CA PRO A 189 -26.12 -20.57 -26.46
C PRO A 189 -27.55 -20.69 -25.94
N SER A 190 -28.54 -20.43 -26.80
CA SER A 190 -29.96 -20.63 -26.47
C SER A 190 -30.22 -22.10 -26.07
N PRO A 191 -30.96 -22.36 -24.97
CA PRO A 191 -31.33 -23.72 -24.55
C PRO A 191 -32.18 -24.53 -25.56
N MET A 192 -32.60 -23.93 -26.67
CA MET A 192 -33.51 -24.57 -27.63
C MET A 192 -32.86 -25.66 -28.51
N ALA A 193 -31.55 -25.89 -28.43
CA ALA A 193 -30.88 -26.91 -29.25
C ALA A 193 -30.88 -28.32 -28.64
N THR A 194 -31.31 -28.50 -27.38
CA THR A 194 -31.25 -29.80 -26.68
C THR A 194 -32.56 -30.60 -26.78
N ASP A 195 -33.66 -30.01 -27.25
CA ASP A 195 -34.99 -30.64 -27.22
C ASP A 195 -35.42 -31.31 -28.55
N MET A 196 -34.51 -31.42 -29.53
CA MET A 196 -34.79 -32.02 -30.85
C MET A 196 -34.03 -33.35 -31.10
N ALA A 197 -33.52 -34.00 -30.06
CA ALA A 197 -32.94 -35.34 -30.21
C ALA A 197 -34.08 -36.39 -30.27
N PRO A 198 -34.21 -37.19 -31.35
CA PRO A 198 -35.24 -38.20 -31.43
C PRO A 198 -34.99 -39.32 -30.41
N GLN A 199 -35.97 -39.59 -29.55
CA GLN A 199 -35.96 -40.73 -28.64
C GLN A 199 -36.02 -42.05 -29.44
N PRO A 200 -35.17 -43.04 -29.17
CA PRO A 200 -35.23 -44.32 -29.86
C PRO A 200 -36.46 -45.12 -29.40
N GLU A 201 -37.30 -45.51 -30.36
CA GLU A 201 -38.46 -46.38 -30.15
C GLU A 201 -38.04 -47.70 -29.49
N ALA A 202 -38.60 -47.98 -28.32
CA ALA A 202 -38.44 -49.25 -27.63
C ALA A 202 -39.17 -50.34 -28.42
N ARG A 203 -38.42 -51.32 -28.93
CA ARG A 203 -38.98 -52.53 -29.56
C ARG A 203 -39.52 -53.48 -28.49
N SER A 204 -40.72 -53.99 -28.78
CA SER A 204 -41.50 -55.03 -28.09
C SER A 204 -40.79 -56.37 -27.97
#